data_AF-A0A8T6N899-F1
#
_entry.id   AF-A0A8T6N899-F1
#
_cell.length_a   1.000
_cell.length_b   1.000
_cell.length_c   1.000
_cell.angle_alpha   90.00
_cell.angle_beta   90.00
_cell.angle_gamma   90.00
#
_symmetry.space_group_name_H-M   'P 1'
#
loop_
_entity.id
_entity.type
_entity.pdbx_description
1 polymer ?
#
loop_
_entity_poly.entity_id
_entity_poly.type
_entity_poly.pdbx_seq_one_letter_code
_entity_poly.pdbx_strand_id
1 'polypeptide(L)'
;MPKAGFKSITVSEEVYDKFFDVFEKNKPELTMKGINSFSGYVTYMLEQTMQKDKTFAKYAPKLEKVAVDDDRVVLKDNIKNRIAEVAIQKGELFCQLCEEKDCVHIGFVFSLPDVYEVLNSRGIRHPR
;
A
#
# COMPACT_ATOMS: atom_id res chain seq x y z
N MET A 1 -9.05 -1.86 -38.11
CA MET A 1 -8.90 -2.85 -37.01
C MET A 1 -7.41 -3.07 -36.75
N PRO A 2 -6.98 -3.23 -35.48
CA PRO A 2 -5.59 -3.53 -35.16
C PRO A 2 -5.18 -4.90 -35.74
N LYS A 3 -3.87 -5.09 -35.98
CA LYS A 3 -3.30 -6.36 -36.45
C LYS A 3 -3.59 -7.49 -35.44
N ALA A 4 -3.58 -8.74 -35.91
CA ALA A 4 -3.70 -9.90 -35.03
C ALA A 4 -2.67 -9.81 -33.87
N GLY A 5 -3.13 -10.06 -32.64
CA GLY A 5 -2.32 -9.91 -31.42
C GLY A 5 -2.39 -8.53 -30.76
N PHE A 6 -3.01 -7.53 -31.39
CA PHE A 6 -3.13 -6.18 -30.83
C PHE A 6 -4.59 -5.81 -30.52
N LYS A 7 -4.77 -4.96 -29.51
CA LYS A 7 -6.07 -4.44 -29.07
C LYS A 7 -6.03 -2.91 -29.05
N SER A 8 -7.18 -2.28 -29.22
CA SER A 8 -7.33 -0.82 -29.15
C SER A 8 -8.11 -0.45 -27.90
N ILE A 9 -7.70 0.66 -27.27
CA ILE A 9 -8.39 1.27 -26.13
C ILE A 9 -8.81 2.67 -26.57
N THR A 10 -10.02 3.08 -26.18
CA THR A 10 -10.54 4.42 -26.49
C THR A 10 -10.50 5.27 -25.23
N VAL A 11 -10.03 6.51 -25.37
CA VAL A 11 -10.02 7.54 -24.32
C VAL A 11 -10.56 8.84 -24.91
N SER A 12 -10.97 9.79 -24.06
CA SER A 12 -11.31 11.13 -24.54
C SER A 12 -10.08 11.86 -25.06
N GLU A 13 -10.30 12.83 -25.95
CA GLU A 13 -9.24 13.67 -26.51
C GLU A 13 -8.46 14.41 -25.41
N GLU A 14 -9.18 15.00 -24.45
CA GLU A 14 -8.58 15.67 -23.28
C GLU A 14 -7.63 14.77 -22.49
N VAL A 15 -7.99 13.50 -22.30
CA VAL A 15 -7.15 12.52 -21.60
C VAL A 15 -5.93 12.14 -22.45
N TYR A 16 -6.13 11.97 -23.76
CA TYR A 16 -5.05 11.71 -24.70
C TYR A 16 -4.01 12.83 -24.66
N ASP A 17 -4.44 14.08 -24.83
CA ASP A 17 -3.57 15.25 -24.89
C ASP A 17 -2.77 15.41 -23.61
N LYS A 18 -3.44 15.29 -22.46
CA LYS A 18 -2.79 15.32 -21.15
C LYS A 18 -1.68 14.28 -21.03
N PHE A 19 -1.91 13.04 -21.48
CA PHE A 19 -0.89 11.99 -21.42
C PHE A 19 0.22 12.20 -22.44
N PHE A 20 -0.12 12.70 -23.63
CA PHE A 20 0.81 12.98 -24.69
C PHE A 20 1.78 14.11 -24.32
N ASP A 21 1.28 15.17 -23.68
CA ASP A 21 2.09 16.26 -23.15
C ASP A 21 3.14 15.78 -22.14
N VAL A 22 2.75 14.87 -21.25
CA VAL A 22 3.66 14.27 -20.27
C VAL A 22 4.69 13.39 -20.98
N PHE A 23 4.28 12.61 -21.99
CA PHE A 23 5.20 11.81 -22.79
C PHE A 23 6.28 12.67 -23.48
N GLU A 24 5.88 13.74 -24.18
CA GLU A 24 6.83 14.59 -24.91
C GLU A 24 7.81 15.29 -23.96
N LYS A 25 7.34 15.77 -22.79
CA LYS A 25 8.20 16.39 -21.76
C LYS A 25 9.27 15.44 -21.22
N ASN A 26 8.99 14.15 -21.14
CA ASN A 26 9.88 13.14 -20.55
C ASN A 26 10.56 12.25 -21.59
N LYS A 27 10.41 12.56 -22.88
CA LYS A 27 10.86 11.73 -24.00
C LYS A 27 12.35 11.33 -23.94
N PRO A 28 13.30 12.23 -23.57
CA PRO A 28 14.71 11.83 -23.44
C PRO A 28 14.92 10.71 -22.42
N GLU A 29 14.32 10.83 -21.24
CA GLU A 29 14.43 9.83 -20.16
C GLU A 29 13.74 8.51 -20.53
N LEU A 30 12.60 8.59 -21.21
CA LEU A 30 11.84 7.42 -21.67
C LEU A 30 12.62 6.65 -22.75
N THR A 31 13.30 7.36 -23.65
CA THR A 31 14.15 6.75 -24.68
C THR A 31 15.31 5.97 -24.05
N MET A 32 15.94 6.52 -22.98
CA MET A 32 16.97 5.80 -22.23
C MET A 32 16.46 4.50 -21.58
N LYS A 33 15.15 4.41 -21.32
CA LYS A 33 14.47 3.22 -20.80
C LYS A 33 13.95 2.29 -21.92
N GLY A 34 14.26 2.58 -23.18
CA GLY A 34 13.80 1.81 -24.35
C GLY A 34 12.37 2.10 -24.80
N ILE A 35 11.74 3.15 -24.27
CA ILE A 35 10.35 3.53 -24.58
C ILE A 35 10.36 4.62 -25.65
N ASN A 36 10.11 4.23 -26.90
CA ASN A 36 10.30 5.09 -28.07
C ASN A 36 8.99 5.58 -28.72
N SER A 37 7.84 5.19 -28.19
CA SER A 37 6.53 5.54 -28.75
C SER A 37 5.54 5.88 -27.65
N PHE A 38 4.53 6.68 -28.00
CA PHE A 38 3.45 7.03 -27.08
C PHE A 38 2.69 5.79 -26.60
N SER A 39 2.38 4.85 -27.50
CA SER A 39 1.76 3.58 -27.15
C SER A 39 2.64 2.75 -26.19
N GLY A 40 3.96 2.76 -26.41
CA GLY A 40 4.92 2.14 -25.50
C GLY A 40 4.93 2.80 -24.13
N TYR A 41 4.85 4.13 -24.07
CA TYR A 41 4.78 4.88 -22.82
C TYR A 41 3.51 4.56 -22.02
N VAL A 42 2.35 4.55 -22.67
CA VAL A 42 1.08 4.18 -22.01
C VAL A 42 1.13 2.74 -21.51
N THR A 43 1.67 1.82 -22.32
CA THR A 43 1.83 0.40 -21.93
C THR A 43 2.74 0.27 -20.72
N TYR A 44 3.90 0.92 -20.74
CA TYR A 44 4.84 0.95 -19.61
C TYR A 44 4.20 1.50 -18.34
N MET A 45 3.45 2.60 -18.43
CA MET A 45 2.77 3.19 -17.27
C MET A 45 1.73 2.23 -16.68
N LEU A 46 0.95 1.56 -17.52
CA LEU A 46 -0.02 0.56 -17.08
C LEU A 46 0.67 -0.65 -16.45
N GLU A 47 1.74 -1.17 -17.05
CA GLU A 47 2.51 -2.28 -16.48
C GLU A 47 3.18 -1.91 -15.14
N GLN A 48 3.76 -0.71 -15.04
CA GLN A 48 4.32 -0.19 -13.79
C GLN A 48 3.23 -0.03 -12.73
N THR A 49 2.04 0.44 -13.11
CA THR A 49 0.91 0.55 -12.20
C THR A 49 0.43 -0.82 -11.77
N MET A 50 0.32 -1.80 -12.68
CA MET A 50 -0.04 -3.17 -12.34
C MET A 50 1.03 -3.89 -11.50
N GLN A 51 2.32 -3.58 -11.69
CA GLN A 51 3.40 -4.10 -10.84
C GLN A 51 3.36 -3.45 -9.46
N LYS A 52 3.15 -2.14 -9.40
CA LYS A 52 2.87 -1.44 -8.15
C LYS A 52 1.64 -2.03 -7.50
N ASP A 53 0.55 -2.28 -8.21
CA ASP A 53 -0.67 -2.90 -7.67
C ASP A 53 -0.47 -4.35 -7.29
N LYS A 54 0.35 -5.14 -7.98
CA LYS A 54 0.72 -6.50 -7.52
C LYS A 54 1.58 -6.43 -6.26
N THR A 55 2.44 -5.43 -6.18
CA THR A 55 3.25 -5.12 -5.00
C THR A 55 2.33 -4.66 -3.87
N PHE A 56 1.44 -3.70 -4.11
CA PHE A 56 0.44 -3.15 -3.20
C PHE A 56 -0.73 -4.09 -2.91
N ALA A 57 -1.01 -5.11 -3.72
CA ALA A 57 -1.95 -6.19 -3.43
C ALA A 57 -1.27 -7.26 -2.60
N LYS A 58 0.04 -7.46 -2.80
CA LYS A 58 0.90 -8.10 -1.80
C LYS A 58 0.89 -7.31 -0.50
N TYR A 59 0.75 -5.99 -0.52
CA TYR A 59 0.69 -5.08 0.64
C TYR A 59 -0.71 -4.50 0.96
N ALA A 60 -1.78 -5.02 0.36
CA ALA A 60 -3.17 -4.57 0.62
C ALA A 60 -3.40 -4.83 2.09
N PRO A 61 -4.06 -3.92 2.86
CA PRO A 61 -3.91 -3.81 4.31
C PRO A 61 -3.87 -5.20 4.92
N LYS A 62 -2.62 -5.66 5.10
CA LYS A 62 -2.30 -7.03 5.50
C LYS A 62 -2.88 -7.30 6.87
N LEU A 63 -3.11 -6.21 7.59
CA LEU A 63 -3.66 -6.08 8.91
C LEU A 63 -4.91 -5.22 8.78
N GLU A 64 -6.05 -5.76 9.20
CA GLU A 64 -7.29 -5.03 9.36
C GLU A 64 -7.56 -4.86 10.86
N LYS A 65 -7.92 -3.66 11.31
CA LYS A 65 -8.41 -3.43 12.67
C LYS A 65 -9.78 -4.10 12.80
N VAL A 66 -9.92 -5.05 13.72
CA VAL A 66 -11.19 -5.74 14.00
C VAL A 66 -11.89 -5.07 15.19
N ALA A 67 -11.16 -4.87 16.28
CA ALA A 67 -11.67 -4.27 17.51
C ALA A 67 -10.56 -3.56 18.28
N VAL A 68 -10.96 -2.61 19.12
CA VAL A 68 -10.10 -1.92 20.10
C VAL A 68 -10.84 -1.98 21.42
N ASP A 69 -10.25 -2.63 22.40
CA ASP A 69 -10.75 -2.68 23.77
C ASP A 69 -9.77 -1.91 24.68
N ASP A 70 -10.10 -1.80 25.97
CA ASP A 70 -9.28 -1.08 26.93
C ASP A 70 -7.86 -1.67 27.03
N ASP A 71 -7.68 -2.99 27.04
CA ASP A 71 -6.41 -3.65 27.31
C ASP A 71 -5.75 -4.28 26.07
N ARG A 72 -6.40 -4.26 24.91
CA ARG A 72 -5.95 -4.95 23.70
C ARG A 72 -6.45 -4.32 22.41
N VAL A 73 -5.72 -4.55 21.33
CA VAL A 73 -6.15 -4.25 19.95
C VAL A 73 -6.17 -5.54 19.15
N VAL A 74 -7.32 -5.85 18.55
CA VAL A 74 -7.52 -7.05 17.75
C VAL A 74 -7.35 -6.70 16.27
N LEU A 75 -6.41 -7.37 15.63
CA LEU A 75 -6.10 -7.22 14.22
C LEU A 75 -6.37 -8.54 13.49
N LYS A 76 -6.85 -8.47 12.26
CA LYS A 76 -6.90 -9.60 11.34
C LYS A 76 -5.68 -9.55 10.42
N ASP A 77 -4.80 -10.53 10.55
CA ASP A 77 -3.65 -10.72 9.69
C ASP A 77 -4.04 -11.57 8.48
N ASN A 78 -4.33 -10.90 7.37
CA ASN A 78 -4.65 -11.49 6.08
C ASN A 78 -3.45 -12.19 5.42
N ILE A 79 -2.20 -11.97 5.88
CA ILE A 79 -1.02 -12.71 5.40
C ILE A 79 -0.95 -14.08 6.05
N LYS A 80 -1.06 -14.12 7.39
CA LYS A 80 -0.97 -15.35 8.18
C LYS A 80 -2.31 -16.09 8.22
N ASN A 81 -3.39 -15.45 7.74
CA ASN A 81 -4.78 -15.88 7.88
C ASN A 81 -5.13 -16.20 9.35
N ARG A 82 -4.76 -15.29 10.26
CA ARG A 82 -4.95 -15.41 11.72
C ARG A 82 -5.38 -14.10 12.35
N ILE A 83 -5.90 -14.18 13.57
CA ILE A 83 -6.12 -13.01 14.43
C ILE A 83 -4.84 -12.74 15.22
N ALA A 84 -4.40 -11.48 15.24
CA ALA A 84 -3.32 -10.99 16.08
C ALA A 84 -3.90 -10.09 17.17
N GLU A 85 -3.62 -10.41 18.41
CA GLU A 85 -4.01 -9.59 19.56
C GLU A 85 -2.77 -8.86 20.08
N VAL A 86 -2.84 -7.53 20.12
CA VAL A 86 -1.78 -6.68 20.67
C VAL A 86 -2.25 -6.20 22.03
N ALA A 87 -1.66 -6.75 23.10
CA ALA A 87 -1.99 -6.42 24.47
C ALA A 87 -1.21 -5.18 24.93
N ILE A 88 -1.87 -4.34 25.74
CA ILE A 88 -1.29 -3.19 26.41
C ILE A 88 -0.93 -3.61 27.83
N GLN A 89 0.34 -3.94 28.10
CA GLN A 89 0.78 -4.45 29.39
C GLN A 89 1.93 -3.61 29.94
N LYS A 90 1.83 -3.19 31.21
CA LYS A 90 2.90 -2.47 31.94
C LYS A 90 3.45 -1.23 31.20
N GLY A 91 2.62 -0.55 30.41
CA GLY A 91 3.02 0.63 29.63
C GLY A 91 3.68 0.31 28.29
N GLU A 92 3.62 -0.94 27.82
CA GLU A 92 4.18 -1.35 26.53
C GLU A 92 3.16 -2.16 25.71
N LEU A 93 3.38 -2.22 24.40
CA LEU A 93 2.63 -3.09 23.49
C LEU A 93 3.34 -4.43 23.35
N PHE A 94 2.57 -5.52 23.39
CA PHE A 94 3.06 -6.87 23.16
C PHE A 94 2.13 -7.63 22.21
N CYS A 95 2.67 -8.16 21.11
CA CYS A 95 1.90 -8.94 20.16
C CYS A 95 1.83 -10.41 20.60
N GLN A 96 0.65 -10.90 20.92
CA GLN A 96 0.43 -12.29 21.33
C GLN A 96 0.66 -13.29 20.17
N LEU A 97 0.53 -12.83 18.91
CA LEU A 97 0.74 -13.69 17.74
C LEU A 97 2.22 -13.86 17.36
N CYS A 98 3.03 -12.81 17.57
CA CYS A 98 4.47 -12.83 17.26
C CYS A 98 5.33 -13.08 18.49
N GLU A 99 4.75 -13.03 19.69
CA GLU A 99 5.43 -13.16 20.99
C GLU A 99 6.57 -12.14 21.19
N GLU A 100 6.46 -10.98 20.54
CA GLU A 100 7.50 -9.95 20.47
C GLU A 100 6.90 -8.55 20.68
N LYS A 101 7.76 -7.63 21.12
CA LYS A 101 7.44 -6.20 21.35
C LYS A 101 7.74 -5.31 20.15
N ASP A 102 8.33 -5.85 19.10
CA ASP A 102 8.63 -5.15 17.86
C ASP A 102 8.27 -6.04 16.67
N CYS A 103 7.10 -5.81 16.08
CA CYS A 103 6.66 -6.51 14.89
C CYS A 103 5.71 -5.64 14.07
N VAL A 104 5.38 -6.13 12.87
CA VAL A 104 4.47 -5.43 11.94
C VAL A 104 3.10 -5.14 12.55
N HIS A 105 2.59 -5.99 13.45
CA HIS A 105 1.32 -5.76 14.15
C HIS A 105 1.40 -4.56 15.08
N ILE A 106 2.49 -4.43 15.84
CA ILE A 106 2.70 -3.31 16.76
C ILE A 106 2.87 -1.99 16.01
N GLY A 107 3.66 -1.99 14.94
CA GLY A 107 3.81 -0.81 14.07
C GLY A 107 2.48 -0.37 13.45
N PHE A 108 1.63 -1.33 13.05
CA PHE A 108 0.28 -1.02 12.56
C PHE A 108 -0.63 -0.48 13.66
N VAL A 109 -0.58 -1.01 14.88
CA VAL A 109 -1.36 -0.47 16.00
C VAL A 109 -1.03 1.00 16.27
N PHE A 110 0.25 1.38 16.22
CA PHE A 110 0.65 2.77 16.39
C PHE A 110 0.17 3.72 15.28
N SER A 111 -0.16 3.21 14.10
CA SER A 111 -0.68 4.03 12.99
C SER A 111 -2.19 4.25 13.05
N LEU A 112 -2.92 3.55 13.94
CA LEU A 112 -4.36 3.67 14.11
C LEU A 112 -4.70 4.90 14.99
N PRO A 113 -5.43 5.91 14.46
CA PRO A 113 -5.78 7.12 15.21
C PRO A 113 -6.53 6.83 16.52
N ASP A 114 -7.53 5.95 16.46
CA ASP A 114 -8.37 5.61 17.62
C ASP A 114 -7.55 4.94 18.75
N VAL A 115 -6.48 4.23 18.40
CA VAL A 115 -5.59 3.60 19.39
C VAL A 115 -4.62 4.62 19.96
N TYR A 116 -4.21 5.61 19.17
CA TYR A 116 -3.28 6.65 19.61
C TYR A 116 -3.81 7.40 20.85
N GLU A 117 -5.11 7.65 20.92
CA GLU A 117 -5.75 8.28 22.09
C GLU A 117 -5.65 7.40 23.34
N VAL A 118 -5.95 6.11 23.21
CA VAL A 118 -5.86 5.12 24.29
C VAL A 118 -4.41 5.00 24.79
N LEU A 119 -3.43 4.95 23.88
CA LEU A 119 -2.01 4.86 24.22
C LEU A 119 -1.49 6.12 24.90
N ASN A 120 -1.88 7.30 24.41
CA ASN A 120 -1.50 8.58 25.03
C ASN A 120 -2.05 8.72 26.45
N SER A 121 -3.30 8.29 26.69
CA SER A 121 -3.88 8.30 28.04
C SER A 121 -3.08 7.48 29.05
N ARG A 122 -2.31 6.49 28.57
CA ARG A 122 -1.46 5.59 29.36
C ARG A 122 0.02 5.96 29.31
N GLY A 123 0.38 7.07 28.67
CA GLY A 123 1.77 7.53 28.53
C GLY A 123 2.64 6.69 27.59
N ILE A 124 2.03 5.84 26.75
CA ILE A 124 2.73 4.95 25.83
C ILE A 124 2.99 5.70 24.52
N ARG A 125 4.24 5.76 24.09
CA ARG A 125 4.65 6.46 22.85
C ARG A 125 5.32 5.50 21.88
N HIS A 126 5.16 5.78 20.59
CA HIS A 126 5.89 5.05 19.56
C HIS A 126 7.41 5.30 19.73
N PRO A 127 8.24 4.25 19.88
CA PRO A 127 9.69 4.41 19.80
C PRO A 127 10.07 4.97 18.43
N ARG A 128 10.96 5.97 18.40
CA ARG A 128 11.46 6.60 17.18
C ARG A 128 12.36 5.67 16.37
#